data_AF-A0A6H2A4Q3-F1
#
_entry.id   AF-A0A6H2A4Q3-F1
#
_cell.length_a   1.000
_cell.length_b   1.000
_cell.length_c   1.000
_cell.angle_alpha   90.00
_cell.angle_beta   90.00
_cell.angle_gamma   90.00
#
_symmetry.space_group_name_H-M   'P 1'
#
loop_
_entity.id
_entity.type
_entity.pdbx_description
1 polymer ?
#
loop_
_entity_poly.entity_id
_entity_poly.type
_entity_poly.pdbx_seq_one_letter_code
_entity_poly.pdbx_strand_id
1 'polypeptide(L)'
;MEDTAEHDIQDEMEYAKIRCTDSYRNMKNAEKIYISEREKWRAWKSEYERMDRELALKDGRLQVIKGIGARKKVDPIILTESQILEIASHLGISIKIPD
;
A
#
# COMPACT_ATOMS: atom_id res chain seq x y z
N MET A 1 37.62 19.19 -55.23
CA MET A 1 37.96 19.11 -53.80
C MET A 1 36.76 19.63 -53.04
N GLU A 2 35.66 18.89 -53.15
CA GLU A 2 34.49 19.00 -52.28
C GLU A 2 34.44 17.67 -51.52
N ASP A 3 33.74 17.63 -50.39
CA ASP A 3 33.30 16.43 -49.64
C ASP A 3 33.98 16.02 -48.33
N THR A 4 35.14 16.53 -47.89
CA THR A 4 35.64 16.12 -46.56
C THR A 4 34.88 16.80 -45.42
N ALA A 5 34.64 18.11 -45.51
CA ALA A 5 33.92 18.83 -44.45
C ALA A 5 32.43 18.50 -44.40
N GLU A 6 31.78 18.21 -45.54
CA GLU A 6 30.38 17.80 -45.55
C GLU A 6 30.19 16.37 -45.01
N HIS A 7 31.12 15.47 -45.31
CA HIS A 7 31.10 14.12 -44.76
C HIS A 7 31.34 14.12 -43.24
N ASP A 8 32.28 14.92 -42.75
CA ASP A 8 32.54 15.08 -41.31
C ASP A 8 31.32 15.65 -40.56
N ILE A 9 30.62 16.63 -41.15
CA ILE A 9 29.38 17.18 -40.59
C ILE A 9 28.26 16.13 -40.58
N GLN A 10 28.12 15.33 -41.64
CA GLN A 10 27.12 14.26 -41.71
C GLN A 10 27.37 13.19 -40.63
N ASP A 11 28.62 12.79 -40.42
CA ASP A 11 29.01 11.82 -39.38
C ASP A 11 28.71 12.35 -37.97
N GLU A 12 29.00 13.62 -37.70
CA GLU A 12 28.67 14.26 -36.42
C GLU A 12 27.15 14.33 -36.18
N MET A 13 26.38 14.66 -37.21
CA MET A 13 24.91 14.70 -37.13
C MET A 13 24.31 13.30 -36.89
N GLU A 14 24.86 12.27 -37.52
CA GLU A 14 24.43 10.89 -37.31
C GLU A 14 24.76 10.41 -35.89
N TYR A 15 25.95 10.71 -35.39
CA TYR A 15 26.33 10.40 -34.01
C TYR A 15 25.44 11.11 -32.99
N ALA A 16 25.12 12.39 -33.21
CA ALA A 16 24.19 13.14 -32.36
C ALA A 16 22.79 12.52 -32.34
N LYS A 17 22.28 12.06 -33.50
CA LYS A 17 20.97 11.41 -33.62
C LYS A 17 20.90 10.08 -32.86
N ILE A 18 21.96 9.27 -32.91
CA ILE A 18 22.06 8.01 -32.16
C ILE A 18 22.01 8.31 -30.65
N ARG A 19 22.80 9.27 -30.16
CA ARG A 19 22.80 9.62 -28.72
C ARG A 19 21.46 10.15 -28.23
N CYS A 20 20.79 11.00 -29.00
CA CYS A 20 19.44 11.48 -28.67
C CYS A 20 18.44 10.32 -28.55
N THR A 21 18.52 9.34 -29.46
CA THR A 21 17.64 8.18 -29.48
C THR A 21 17.85 7.29 -28.26
N ASP A 22 19.10 7.01 -27.91
CA ASP A 22 19.43 6.20 -26.74
C ASP A 22 19.06 6.90 -25.42
N SER A 23 19.28 8.21 -25.33
CA SER A 23 18.83 9.02 -24.19
C SER A 23 17.31 8.97 -24.02
N TYR A 24 16.55 9.09 -25.11
CA TYR A 24 15.09 8.98 -25.07
C TYR A 24 14.63 7.59 -24.63
N ARG A 25 15.28 6.53 -25.14
CA ARG A 25 15.00 5.13 -24.74
C ARG A 25 15.25 4.92 -23.25
N ASN A 26 16.35 5.44 -22.72
CA ASN A 26 16.70 5.35 -21.30
C ASN A 26 15.69 6.09 -20.42
N MET A 27 15.27 7.29 -20.82
CA MET A 27 14.22 8.05 -20.12
C MET A 27 12.90 7.28 -20.07
N LYS A 28 12.48 6.67 -21.18
CA LYS A 28 11.26 5.86 -21.24
C LYS A 28 11.33 4.60 -20.39
N ASN A 29 12.50 3.98 -20.28
CA ASN A 29 12.71 2.85 -19.38
C ASN A 29 12.64 3.28 -17.91
N ALA A 30 13.25 4.40 -17.55
CA ALA A 30 13.16 4.95 -16.20
C ALA A 30 11.71 5.29 -15.81
N GLU A 31 10.93 5.85 -16.74
CA GLU A 31 9.49 6.13 -16.55
C GLU A 31 8.69 4.84 -16.26
N LYS A 32 8.95 3.76 -17.01
CA LYS A 32 8.31 2.45 -16.78
C LYS A 32 8.64 1.86 -15.41
N ILE A 33 9.91 1.93 -14.99
CA ILE A 33 10.34 1.46 -13.67
C ILE A 33 9.61 2.24 -12.58
N TYR A 34 9.58 3.58 -12.69
CA TYR A 34 8.88 4.44 -11.74
C TYR A 34 7.39 4.09 -11.63
N ILE A 35 6.70 3.90 -12.75
CA ILE A 35 5.27 3.51 -12.76
C ILE A 35 5.08 2.16 -12.06
N SER A 36 5.91 1.16 -12.39
CA SER A 36 5.83 -0.18 -11.79
C SER A 36 6.06 -0.15 -10.28
N GLU A 37 7.08 0.56 -9.80
CA GLU A 37 7.35 0.68 -8.37
C GLU A 37 6.23 1.43 -7.64
N ARG A 38 5.61 2.43 -8.27
CA ARG A 38 4.45 3.14 -7.71
C ARG A 38 3.24 2.21 -7.55
N GLU A 39 3.01 1.31 -8.50
CA GLU A 39 1.92 0.32 -8.40
C GLU A 39 2.18 -0.71 -7.30
N LYS A 40 3.41 -1.21 -7.19
CA LYS A 40 3.82 -2.08 -6.06
C LYS A 40 3.60 -1.41 -4.71
N TRP A 41 3.97 -0.13 -4.58
CA TRP A 41 3.74 0.63 -3.36
C TRP A 41 2.25 0.79 -3.02
N ARG A 42 1.39 1.04 -4.03
CA ARG A 42 -0.07 1.12 -3.81
C ARG A 42 -0.65 -0.21 -3.33
N ALA A 43 -0.24 -1.33 -3.93
CA ALA A 43 -0.67 -2.66 -3.50
C ALA A 43 -0.24 -2.94 -2.05
N TRP A 44 1.03 -2.65 -1.72
CA TRP A 44 1.55 -2.80 -0.37
C TRP A 44 0.81 -1.93 0.66
N LYS A 45 0.53 -0.66 0.33
CA LYS A 45 -0.21 0.26 1.21
C LYS A 45 -1.63 -0.25 1.49
N SER A 46 -2.32 -0.75 0.47
CA SER A 46 -3.67 -1.31 0.62
C SER A 46 -3.67 -2.52 1.55
N GLU A 47 -2.66 -3.40 1.43
CA GLU A 47 -2.53 -4.57 2.29
C GLU A 47 -2.18 -4.18 3.73
N TYR A 48 -1.29 -3.19 3.91
CA TYR A 48 -0.97 -2.64 5.23
C TYR A 48 -2.20 -2.04 5.91
N GLU A 49 -2.99 -1.23 5.19
CA GLU A 49 -4.24 -0.64 5.73
C GLU A 49 -5.27 -1.71 6.09
N ARG A 50 -5.35 -2.82 5.34
CA ARG A 50 -6.19 -3.96 5.68
C ARG A 50 -5.74 -4.63 6.98
N MET A 51 -4.44 -4.91 7.10
CA MET A 51 -3.86 -5.53 8.30
C MET A 51 -4.01 -4.64 9.54
N ASP A 52 -3.80 -3.33 9.41
CA ASP A 52 -3.96 -2.36 10.49
C ASP A 52 -5.41 -2.33 11.01
N ARG A 53 -6.40 -2.35 10.10
CA ARG A 53 -7.82 -2.48 10.48
C ARG A 53 -8.10 -3.78 11.21
N GLU A 54 -7.62 -4.92 10.71
CA GLU A 54 -7.82 -6.22 11.36
C GLU A 54 -7.21 -6.26 12.77
N LEU A 55 -6.04 -5.66 12.95
CA LEU A 55 -5.39 -5.55 14.25
C LEU A 55 -6.19 -4.64 15.20
N ALA A 56 -6.66 -3.48 14.73
CA ALA A 56 -7.49 -2.57 15.51
C ALA A 56 -8.81 -3.24 15.96
N LEU A 57 -9.42 -4.06 15.10
CA LEU A 57 -10.62 -4.83 15.44
C LEU A 57 -10.35 -5.91 16.48
N LYS A 58 -9.24 -6.64 16.34
CA LYS A 58 -8.82 -7.64 17.33
C LYS A 58 -8.52 -7.01 18.68
N ASP A 59 -7.85 -5.85 18.71
CA ASP A 59 -7.57 -5.14 19.95
C ASP A 59 -8.85 -4.59 20.60
N GLY A 60 -9.73 -3.95 19.81
CA GLY A 60 -11.04 -3.50 20.29
C GLY A 60 -11.87 -4.63 20.89
N ARG A 61 -11.89 -5.80 20.23
CA ARG A 61 -12.53 -7.01 20.75
C ARG A 61 -11.88 -7.48 22.06
N LEU A 62 -10.55 -7.47 22.15
CA LEU A 62 -9.81 -7.87 23.35
C LEU A 62 -10.09 -6.93 24.54
N GLN A 63 -10.17 -5.62 24.30
CA GLN A 63 -10.49 -4.62 25.33
C GLN A 63 -11.90 -4.81 25.89
N VAL A 64 -12.88 -5.09 25.03
CA VAL A 64 -14.25 -5.40 25.43
C VAL A 64 -14.29 -6.67 26.26
N ILE A 65 -13.68 -7.76 25.77
CA ILE A 65 -13.58 -9.05 26.46
C ILE A 65 -12.97 -8.88 27.86
N LYS A 66 -11.87 -8.10 27.99
CA LYS A 66 -11.25 -7.77 29.29
C LYS A 66 -12.17 -6.95 30.20
N GLY A 67 -12.83 -5.91 29.66
CA GLY A 67 -13.77 -5.08 30.41
C GLY A 67 -14.96 -5.88 30.95
N ILE A 68 -15.46 -6.83 30.16
CA ILE A 68 -16.55 -7.73 30.54
C ILE A 68 -16.10 -8.70 31.63
N GLY A 69 -14.94 -9.36 31.45
CA GLY A 69 -14.39 -10.29 32.43
C GLY A 69 -14.18 -9.64 33.79
N ALA A 70 -13.64 -8.42 33.81
CA ALA A 70 -13.40 -7.66 35.02
C ALA A 70 -14.70 -7.29 35.76
N ARG A 71 -15.77 -6.93 35.04
CA ARG A 71 -17.06 -6.53 35.66
C ARG A 71 -17.93 -7.71 36.09
N LYS A 72 -17.93 -8.81 35.33
CA LYS A 72 -18.85 -9.93 35.58
C LYS A 72 -18.22 -11.13 36.29
N LYS A 73 -16.90 -11.12 36.54
CA LYS A 73 -16.15 -12.31 37.02
C LYS A 73 -16.39 -13.55 36.14
N VAL A 74 -16.67 -13.33 34.85
CA VAL A 74 -16.90 -14.39 33.85
C VAL A 74 -15.63 -14.55 33.04
N ASP A 75 -15.23 -15.79 32.80
CA ASP A 75 -14.04 -16.08 32.02
C ASP A 75 -14.23 -15.59 30.56
N PRO A 76 -13.43 -14.63 30.07
CA PRO A 76 -13.70 -13.95 28.81
C PRO A 76 -13.58 -14.84 27.57
N ILE A 77 -12.95 -16.01 27.70
CA ILE A 77 -12.69 -16.99 26.63
C ILE A 77 -13.99 -17.69 26.16
N ILE A 78 -15.07 -17.64 26.94
CA ILE A 78 -16.30 -18.42 26.70
C ILE A 78 -17.37 -17.61 25.94
N LEU A 79 -17.18 -16.30 25.76
CA LEU A 79 -18.24 -15.42 25.23
C LEU A 79 -18.35 -15.48 23.70
N THR A 80 -19.56 -15.76 23.20
CA THR A 80 -19.90 -15.68 21.78
C THR A 80 -20.06 -14.21 21.33
N GLU A 81 -20.02 -13.98 20.02
CA GLU A 81 -20.13 -12.64 19.44
C GLU A 81 -21.45 -11.93 19.81
N SER A 82 -22.57 -12.65 19.81
CA SER A 82 -23.86 -12.13 20.28
C SER A 82 -23.82 -11.69 21.76
N GLN A 83 -23.13 -12.45 22.61
CA GLN A 83 -22.98 -12.12 24.04
C GLN A 83 -22.08 -10.89 24.24
N ILE A 84 -21.04 -10.75 23.42
CA ILE A 84 -20.16 -9.56 23.46
C ILE A 84 -20.97 -8.31 23.09
N LEU A 85 -21.78 -8.35 22.03
CA LEU A 85 -22.63 -7.24 21.60
C LEU A 85 -23.70 -6.88 22.64
N GLU A 86 -24.37 -7.88 23.22
CA GLU A 86 -25.37 -7.67 24.27
C GLU A 86 -24.77 -6.98 25.51
N ILE A 87 -23.58 -7.41 25.92
CA ILE A 87 -22.92 -6.83 27.09
C ILE A 87 -22.38 -5.43 26.78
N ALA A 88 -21.82 -5.21 25.58
CA ALA A 88 -21.37 -3.89 25.16
C ALA A 88 -22.50 -2.86 25.16
N SER A 89 -23.69 -3.26 24.67
CA SER A 89 -24.91 -2.46 24.74
C SER A 89 -25.29 -2.09 26.18
N HIS A 90 -25.30 -3.07 27.10
CA HIS A 90 -25.56 -2.82 28.53
C HIS A 90 -24.53 -1.91 29.20
N LEU A 91 -23.28 -1.91 28.71
CA LEU A 91 -22.20 -1.07 29.24
C LEU A 91 -22.12 0.31 28.58
N GLY A 92 -22.98 0.60 27.59
CA GLY A 92 -22.93 1.85 26.81
C GLY A 92 -21.69 1.95 25.91
N ILE A 93 -21.05 0.82 25.60
CA ILE A 93 -19.87 0.75 24.74
C ILE A 93 -20.35 0.49 23.31
N SER A 94 -20.12 1.44 22.41
CA SER A 94 -20.40 1.25 20.98
C SER A 94 -19.28 0.45 20.33
N ILE A 95 -19.59 -0.79 19.92
CA ILE A 95 -18.67 -1.64 19.15
C ILE A 95 -19.12 -1.59 17.69
N LYS A 96 -18.24 -1.12 16.81
CA LYS A 96 -18.39 -1.32 15.37
C LYS A 96 -17.66 -2.61 15.00
N ILE A 97 -18.42 -3.68 14.79
CA ILE A 97 -17.93 -4.87 14.09
C ILE A 97 -18.20 -4.61 12.60
N PRO A 98 -17.17 -4.45 11.76
CA PRO A 98 -17.36 -4.32 10.33
C PRO A 98 -17.78 -5.68 9.75
N ASP A 99 -18.70 -5.62 8.77
CA ASP A 99 -19.19 -6.76 8.00
C ASP A 99 -18.07 -7.55 7.29
#